data_AF-H6NRI7-F1
#
_entry.id   AF-H6NRI7-F1
#
_cell.length_a   1.000
_cell.length_b   1.000
_cell.length_c   1.000
_cell.angle_alpha   90.00
_cell.angle_beta   90.00
_cell.angle_gamma   90.00
#
_symmetry.space_group_name_H-M   'P 1'
#
loop_
_entity.id
_entity.type
_entity.pdbx_description
1 polymer ?
#
loop_
_entity_poly.entity_id
_entity_poly.type
_entity_poly.pdbx_seq_one_letter_code
_entity_poly.pdbx_strand_id
1 'polypeptide(L)'
;MKAVHFGAGNIGRGFIGLLLSRAGYEVCFVDVNEMLVSELQHRGEYTVSLASDGRETYHVTGVTALHGGDTDRVAEAVAGADLVTTAVGVNILKHIAEGIAKGVKLRLQAGGGPQHLIACENAIGGSAQLQAHVFGYLSEEEQRLAEGRLAFPNAAVDRIVPLQHHEDPLHVTVEPFYEWVVDRSQTIPGLPEIPGVHYADGLEPYIERKLFTVNTGHCCAAYMGFLHGKSTIQESMADERIAAEVRAVLGETGRLLTAKHGFDAGEHQAYIEKTMERFRNPHLTDEVARVGRSPVRKLSPNDRLVRPALGLHDMDVRPAALARAMAAALKFRAEDDPEVQQIRAELEEHGLSAAVSRFTSLAADHPVHAIIVEQYEALSRELA
;
A
#
# COMPACT_ATOMS: atom_id res chain seq x y z
N MET A 1 20.49 -16.96 6.92
CA MET A 1 20.47 -15.48 7.06
C MET A 1 19.42 -15.13 8.07
N LYS A 2 19.57 -14.02 8.79
CA LYS A 2 18.63 -13.58 9.82
C LYS A 2 17.91 -12.32 9.39
N ALA A 3 16.58 -12.30 9.56
CA ALA A 3 15.77 -11.12 9.32
C ALA A 3 15.00 -10.70 10.57
N VAL A 4 15.00 -9.41 10.85
CA VAL A 4 14.09 -8.81 11.83
C VAL A 4 12.96 -8.11 11.08
N HIS A 5 11.71 -8.43 11.41
CA HIS A 5 10.54 -7.81 10.81
C HIS A 5 9.71 -7.07 11.86
N PHE A 6 9.68 -5.74 11.80
CA PHE A 6 8.83 -4.93 12.67
C PHE A 6 7.39 -4.93 12.13
N GLY A 7 6.43 -5.32 12.96
CA GLY A 7 5.02 -5.48 12.62
C GLY A 7 4.64 -6.93 12.36
N ALA A 8 4.18 -7.64 13.39
CA ALA A 8 3.71 -9.02 13.31
C ALA A 8 2.24 -9.13 12.87
N GLY A 9 1.65 -8.06 12.32
CA GLY A 9 0.27 -8.05 11.81
C GLY A 9 0.09 -8.83 10.51
N ASN A 10 -1.08 -8.70 9.89
CA ASN A 10 -1.44 -9.49 8.70
C ASN A 10 -0.51 -9.27 7.50
N ILE A 11 -0.03 -8.05 7.26
CA ILE A 11 0.96 -7.78 6.19
C ILE A 11 2.31 -8.40 6.53
N GLY A 12 2.76 -8.28 7.79
CA GLY A 12 4.03 -8.87 8.21
C GLY A 12 4.04 -10.38 8.09
N ARG A 13 3.03 -11.08 8.62
CA ARG A 13 2.94 -12.55 8.52
C ARG A 13 2.54 -13.03 7.13
N GLY A 14 1.54 -12.39 6.53
CA GLY A 14 0.93 -12.84 5.29
C GLY A 14 1.70 -12.45 4.04
N PHE A 15 2.65 -11.52 4.10
CA PHE A 15 3.38 -11.04 2.93
C PHE A 15 4.89 -10.99 3.14
N ILE A 16 5.39 -10.02 3.92
CA ILE A 16 6.83 -9.74 3.98
C ILE A 16 7.57 -10.88 4.68
N GLY A 17 7.16 -11.23 5.90
CA GLY A 17 7.71 -12.36 6.66
C GLY A 17 7.52 -13.70 5.97
N LEU A 18 6.41 -13.92 5.26
CA LEU A 18 6.22 -15.11 4.43
C LEU A 18 7.29 -15.22 3.33
N LEU A 19 7.53 -14.14 2.57
CA LEU A 19 8.54 -14.16 1.51
C LEU A 19 9.95 -14.33 2.06
N LEU A 20 10.26 -13.68 3.19
CA LEU A 20 11.54 -13.87 3.88
C LEU A 20 11.74 -15.30 4.35
N SER A 21 10.74 -15.92 4.96
CA SER A 21 10.81 -17.32 5.37
C SER A 21 10.97 -18.27 4.16
N ARG A 22 10.24 -18.03 3.07
CA ARG A 22 10.40 -18.78 1.81
C ARG A 22 11.79 -18.61 1.17
N ALA A 23 12.43 -17.47 1.39
CA ALA A 23 13.81 -17.20 0.99
C ALA A 23 14.85 -17.82 1.94
N GLY A 24 14.43 -18.52 3.00
CA GLY A 24 15.31 -19.21 3.94
C GLY A 24 15.86 -18.32 5.06
N TYR A 25 15.23 -17.16 5.33
CA TYR A 25 15.59 -16.36 6.51
C TYR A 25 15.01 -16.97 7.79
N GLU A 26 15.80 -16.96 8.85
CA GLU A 26 15.30 -17.05 10.22
C GLU A 26 14.63 -15.71 10.56
N VAL A 27 13.30 -15.69 10.62
CA VAL A 27 12.52 -14.45 10.82
C VAL A 27 12.19 -14.26 12.30
N CYS A 28 12.63 -13.13 12.84
CA CYS A 28 12.24 -12.63 14.16
C CYS A 28 11.29 -11.44 14.00
N PHE A 29 10.03 -11.60 14.38
CA PHE A 29 9.06 -10.51 14.39
C PHE A 29 9.28 -9.59 15.60
N VAL A 30 8.97 -8.30 15.46
CA VAL A 30 8.93 -7.34 16.58
C VAL A 30 7.59 -6.63 16.57
N ASP A 31 6.82 -6.76 17.64
CA ASP A 31 5.50 -6.13 17.77
C ASP A 31 5.20 -5.78 19.24
N VAL A 32 4.19 -4.94 19.48
CA VAL A 32 3.69 -4.58 20.81
C VAL A 32 2.43 -5.36 21.20
N ASN A 33 1.87 -6.15 20.27
CA ASN A 33 0.78 -7.05 20.56
C ASN A 33 1.30 -8.28 21.32
N GLU A 34 1.19 -8.25 22.65
CA GLU A 34 1.65 -9.31 23.56
C GLU A 34 1.14 -10.71 23.19
N MET A 35 -0.11 -10.82 22.76
CA MET A 35 -0.70 -12.10 22.37
C MET A 35 -0.02 -12.67 21.13
N LEU A 36 0.12 -11.86 20.06
CA LEU A 36 0.80 -12.31 18.84
C LEU A 36 2.26 -12.67 19.08
N VAL A 37 2.97 -11.87 19.90
CA VAL A 37 4.37 -12.14 20.26
C VAL A 37 4.48 -13.46 21.01
N SER A 38 3.65 -13.68 22.03
CA SER A 38 3.67 -14.89 22.86
C SER A 38 3.36 -16.14 22.03
N GLU A 39 2.34 -16.08 21.16
CA GLU A 39 1.97 -17.18 20.27
C GLU A 39 3.08 -17.53 19.27
N LEU A 40 3.71 -16.53 18.65
CA LEU A 40 4.83 -16.75 17.73
C LEU A 40 6.06 -17.34 18.44
N GLN A 41 6.35 -16.90 19.67
CA GLN A 41 7.44 -17.46 20.48
C GLN A 41 7.17 -18.89 20.89
N HIS A 42 5.93 -19.19 21.30
CA HIS A 42 5.54 -20.52 21.78
C HIS A 42 5.50 -21.55 20.66
N ARG A 43 4.87 -21.21 19.53
CA ARG A 43 4.63 -22.14 18.43
C ARG A 43 5.80 -22.23 17.45
N GLY A 44 6.48 -21.10 17.20
CA GLY A 44 7.54 -21.02 16.20
C GLY A 44 7.08 -21.21 14.75
N GLU A 45 5.76 -21.23 14.53
CA GLU A 45 5.13 -21.47 13.24
C GLU A 45 3.72 -20.84 13.15
N TYR A 46 3.26 -20.61 11.92
CA TYR A 46 1.90 -20.15 11.61
C TYR A 46 1.46 -20.56 10.20
N THR A 47 0.17 -20.36 9.90
CA THR A 47 -0.41 -20.71 8.60
C THR A 47 -0.81 -19.46 7.81
N VAL A 48 -0.48 -19.46 6.51
CA VAL A 48 -0.95 -18.48 5.55
C VAL A 48 -1.83 -19.18 4.51
N SER A 49 -3.10 -18.79 4.40
CA SER A 49 -4.02 -19.31 3.38
C SER A 49 -4.12 -18.35 2.21
N LEU A 50 -4.15 -18.87 0.99
CA LEU A 50 -4.51 -18.09 -0.19
C LEU A 50 -6.03 -18.04 -0.33
N ALA A 51 -6.55 -16.83 -0.53
CA ALA A 51 -7.93 -16.59 -0.93
C ALA A 51 -8.09 -16.99 -2.41
N SER A 52 -8.14 -18.30 -2.67
CA SER A 52 -8.33 -18.89 -4.01
C SER A 52 -9.18 -20.16 -3.92
N ASP A 53 -9.71 -20.62 -5.05
CA ASP A 53 -10.53 -21.84 -5.10
C ASP A 53 -9.80 -23.08 -4.60
N GLY A 54 -8.48 -23.14 -4.81
CA GLY A 54 -7.62 -24.24 -4.35
C GLY A 54 -7.32 -24.22 -2.85
N ARG A 55 -7.63 -23.11 -2.13
CA ARG A 55 -7.32 -22.90 -0.70
C ARG A 55 -5.90 -23.32 -0.33
N GLU A 56 -4.93 -22.97 -1.17
CA GLU A 56 -3.53 -23.28 -0.92
C GLU A 56 -3.09 -22.69 0.42
N THR A 57 -2.48 -23.51 1.26
CA THR A 57 -1.95 -23.11 2.56
C THR A 57 -0.44 -23.25 2.59
N TYR A 58 0.23 -22.21 3.10
CA TYR A 58 1.65 -22.22 3.41
C TYR A 58 1.82 -22.32 4.92
N HIS A 59 2.56 -23.34 5.37
CA HIS A 59 3.02 -23.43 6.75
C HIS A 59 4.37 -22.73 6.86
N VAL A 60 4.41 -21.65 7.63
CA VAL A 60 5.61 -20.87 7.89
C VAL A 60 6.20 -21.36 9.21
N THR A 61 7.44 -21.85 9.20
CA THR A 61 8.10 -22.47 10.35
C THR A 61 9.43 -21.79 10.64
N GLY A 62 9.98 -21.99 11.84
CA GLY A 62 11.30 -21.46 12.22
C GLY A 62 11.30 -19.95 12.44
N VAL A 63 10.15 -19.42 12.88
CA VAL A 63 9.99 -18.01 13.22
C VAL A 63 10.00 -17.82 14.73
N THR A 64 10.22 -16.59 15.18
CA THR A 64 10.02 -16.20 16.58
C THR A 64 9.56 -14.75 16.64
N ALA A 65 9.33 -14.22 17.84
CA ALA A 65 8.98 -12.82 18.03
C ALA A 65 9.64 -12.22 19.28
N LEU A 66 9.74 -10.89 19.33
CA LEU A 66 10.13 -10.10 20.49
C LEU A 66 9.08 -9.03 20.74
N HIS A 67 8.84 -8.73 22.01
CA HIS A 67 8.01 -7.61 22.37
C HIS A 67 8.79 -6.30 22.12
N GLY A 68 8.17 -5.33 21.47
CA GLY A 68 8.82 -4.05 21.11
C GLY A 68 9.31 -3.25 22.33
N GLY A 69 8.74 -3.52 23.52
CA GLY A 69 9.20 -2.95 24.78
C GLY A 69 10.53 -3.52 25.30
N ASP A 70 10.97 -4.70 24.82
CA ASP A 70 12.23 -5.33 25.22
C ASP A 70 13.41 -4.75 24.42
N THR A 71 13.66 -3.45 24.61
CA THR A 71 14.53 -2.67 23.71
C THR A 71 15.95 -3.24 23.55
N ASP A 72 16.52 -3.84 24.60
CA ASP A 72 17.86 -4.45 24.53
C ASP A 72 17.87 -5.71 23.66
N ARG A 73 16.87 -6.60 23.83
CA ARG A 73 16.74 -7.81 23.00
C ARG A 73 16.45 -7.47 21.55
N VAL A 74 15.62 -6.45 21.31
CA VAL A 74 15.36 -5.94 19.96
C VAL A 74 16.64 -5.39 19.34
N ALA A 75 17.43 -4.63 20.09
CA ALA A 75 18.71 -4.11 19.61
C ALA A 75 19.70 -5.24 19.26
N GLU A 76 19.82 -6.26 20.11
CA GLU A 76 20.65 -7.45 19.82
C GLU A 76 20.18 -8.18 18.56
N ALA A 77 18.87 -8.37 18.39
CA ALA A 77 18.31 -9.01 17.22
C ALA A 77 18.59 -8.21 15.94
N VAL A 78 18.40 -6.88 15.99
CA VAL A 78 18.73 -5.98 14.88
C VAL A 78 20.23 -6.02 14.58
N ALA A 79 21.09 -6.04 15.59
CA ALA A 79 22.53 -6.08 15.39
C ALA A 79 22.99 -7.36 14.67
N GLY A 80 22.38 -8.49 15.02
CA GLY A 80 22.65 -9.81 14.45
C GLY A 80 21.93 -10.12 13.13
N ALA A 81 21.05 -9.24 12.64
CA ALA A 81 20.30 -9.45 11.41
C ALA A 81 21.09 -9.04 10.16
N ASP A 82 20.86 -9.74 9.06
CA ASP A 82 21.33 -9.36 7.73
C ASP A 82 20.38 -8.34 7.08
N LEU A 83 19.09 -8.45 7.42
CA LEU A 83 18.01 -7.64 6.88
C LEU A 83 17.05 -7.20 7.99
N VAL A 84 16.67 -5.93 7.98
CA VAL A 84 15.56 -5.40 8.78
C VAL A 84 14.45 -4.96 7.84
N THR A 85 13.22 -5.35 8.12
CA THR A 85 12.04 -4.91 7.35
C THR A 85 10.96 -4.38 8.28
N THR A 86 10.06 -3.55 7.76
CA THR A 86 8.92 -3.02 8.54
C THR A 86 7.62 -3.12 7.76
N ALA A 87 6.51 -3.37 8.47
CA ALA A 87 5.15 -3.19 7.98
C ALA A 87 4.25 -2.75 9.15
N VAL A 88 4.55 -1.57 9.70
CA VAL A 88 3.94 -1.04 10.94
C VAL A 88 3.01 0.14 10.70
N GLY A 89 2.98 0.67 9.48
CA GLY A 89 2.40 1.96 9.14
C GLY A 89 3.42 3.08 9.25
N VAL A 90 3.46 3.96 8.23
CA VAL A 90 4.50 5.01 8.11
C VAL A 90 4.61 5.90 9.35
N ASN A 91 3.50 6.20 10.02
CA ASN A 91 3.47 7.03 11.23
C ASN A 91 4.11 6.35 12.45
N ILE A 92 4.28 5.02 12.41
CA ILE A 92 4.88 4.21 13.48
C ILE A 92 6.39 4.07 13.31
N LEU A 93 6.94 4.35 12.12
CA LEU A 93 8.38 4.26 11.85
C LEU A 93 9.22 5.06 12.88
N LYS A 94 8.77 6.27 13.23
CA LYS A 94 9.43 7.10 14.25
C LYS A 94 9.49 6.46 15.64
N HIS A 95 8.52 5.60 15.98
CA HIS A 95 8.42 4.96 17.29
C HIS A 95 9.31 3.73 17.42
N ILE A 96 9.62 3.05 16.30
CA ILE A 96 10.53 1.89 16.28
C ILE A 96 11.99 2.28 16.01
N ALA A 97 12.22 3.51 15.53
CA ALA A 97 13.53 3.97 15.09
C ALA A 97 14.60 3.96 16.19
N GLU A 98 14.25 4.27 17.45
CA GLU A 98 15.21 4.24 18.55
C GLU A 98 15.75 2.82 18.80
N GLY A 99 14.87 1.82 18.81
CA GLY A 99 15.25 0.41 19.00
C GLY A 99 16.15 -0.10 17.85
N ILE A 100 15.80 0.28 16.62
CA ILE A 100 16.63 -0.02 15.44
C ILE A 100 18.00 0.67 15.55
N ALA A 101 18.04 1.95 15.94
CA ALA A 101 19.28 2.69 16.08
C ALA A 101 20.19 2.08 17.14
N LYS A 102 19.66 1.62 18.28
CA LYS A 102 20.44 0.88 19.30
C LYS A 102 21.09 -0.37 18.70
N GLY A 103 20.35 -1.16 17.93
CA GLY A 103 20.91 -2.35 17.26
C GLY A 103 21.95 -2.02 16.18
N VAL A 104 21.72 -0.96 15.41
CA VAL A 104 22.69 -0.44 14.45
C VAL A 104 24.00 -0.04 15.15
N LYS A 105 23.94 0.66 16.29
CA LYS A 105 25.14 1.02 17.07
C LYS A 105 25.92 -0.21 17.51
N LEU A 106 25.24 -1.21 18.07
CA LEU A 106 25.85 -2.48 18.47
C LEU A 106 26.54 -3.16 17.28
N ARG A 107 25.88 -3.19 16.12
CA ARG A 107 26.45 -3.77 14.89
C ARG A 107 27.70 -3.04 14.43
N LEU A 108 27.66 -1.71 14.38
CA LEU A 108 28.79 -0.88 13.94
C LEU A 108 29.99 -1.03 14.87
N GLN A 109 29.76 -1.04 16.19
CA GLN A 109 30.79 -1.25 17.22
C GLN A 109 31.43 -2.63 17.13
N ALA A 110 30.64 -3.66 16.81
CA ALA A 110 31.12 -5.03 16.61
C ALA A 110 31.84 -5.23 15.25
N GLY A 111 31.91 -4.21 14.39
CA GLY A 111 32.47 -4.35 13.04
C GLY A 111 31.63 -5.23 12.12
N GLY A 112 30.31 -5.28 12.34
CA GLY A 112 29.39 -6.07 11.56
C GLY A 112 29.38 -5.71 10.07
N GLY A 113 29.06 -6.68 9.23
CA GLY A 113 29.00 -6.52 7.77
C GLY A 113 27.83 -5.64 7.30
N PRO A 114 27.65 -5.51 5.98
CA PRO A 114 26.53 -4.78 5.37
C PRO A 114 25.16 -5.17 5.96
N GLN A 115 24.24 -4.23 6.05
CA GLN A 115 22.86 -4.48 6.48
C GLN A 115 21.89 -3.60 5.69
N HIS A 116 20.77 -4.18 5.28
CA HIS A 116 19.69 -3.45 4.59
C HIS A 116 18.51 -3.28 5.52
N LEU A 117 17.90 -2.10 5.48
CA LEU A 117 16.72 -1.74 6.25
C LEU A 117 15.63 -1.26 5.28
N ILE A 118 14.60 -2.08 5.06
CA ILE A 118 13.58 -1.87 4.01
C ILE A 118 12.21 -1.67 4.65
N ALA A 119 11.72 -0.44 4.64
CA ALA A 119 10.37 -0.15 5.12
C ALA A 119 9.34 -0.51 4.04
N CYS A 120 8.57 -1.57 4.29
CA CYS A 120 7.55 -2.10 3.37
C CYS A 120 6.18 -1.49 3.71
N GLU A 121 6.10 -0.17 3.61
CA GLU A 121 4.94 0.61 4.01
C GLU A 121 4.08 1.02 2.81
N ASN A 122 2.79 1.30 3.04
CA ASN A 122 1.92 1.93 2.04
C ASN A 122 2.18 3.45 1.97
N ALA A 123 3.43 3.84 1.73
CA ALA A 123 3.87 5.22 1.65
C ALA A 123 5.06 5.35 0.68
N ILE A 124 5.14 6.48 -0.02
CA ILE A 124 6.29 6.83 -0.84
C ILE A 124 7.46 7.18 0.10
N GLY A 125 8.65 6.67 -0.19
CA GLY A 125 9.85 7.03 0.57
C GLY A 125 9.89 6.46 1.98
N GLY A 126 9.20 5.34 2.27
CA GLY A 126 9.14 4.76 3.61
C GLY A 126 10.53 4.48 4.22
N SER A 127 11.46 3.91 3.44
CA SER A 127 12.81 3.61 3.93
C SER A 127 13.63 4.88 4.13
N ALA A 128 13.45 5.89 3.28
CA ALA A 128 14.08 7.20 3.47
C ALA A 128 13.59 7.89 4.77
N GLN A 129 12.29 7.77 5.10
CA GLN A 129 11.75 8.26 6.36
C GLN A 129 12.30 7.48 7.55
N LEU A 130 12.37 6.16 7.45
CA LEU A 130 13.00 5.31 8.47
C LEU A 130 14.47 5.68 8.69
N GLN A 131 15.23 5.91 7.61
CA GLN A 131 16.61 6.34 7.66
C GLN A 131 16.76 7.65 8.42
N ALA A 132 15.95 8.66 8.09
CA ALA A 132 15.98 9.95 8.77
C ALA A 132 15.72 9.81 10.28
N HIS A 133 14.74 8.98 10.66
CA HIS A 133 14.46 8.72 12.08
C HIS A 133 15.60 7.96 12.77
N VAL A 134 16.14 6.91 12.15
CA VAL A 134 17.25 6.10 12.73
C VAL A 134 18.52 6.96 12.88
N PHE A 135 18.90 7.71 11.86
CA PHE A 135 20.09 8.57 11.88
C PHE A 135 19.97 9.69 12.91
N GLY A 136 18.75 10.15 13.21
CA GLY A 136 18.50 11.11 14.29
C GLY A 136 18.91 10.62 15.69
N TYR A 137 19.09 9.31 15.88
CA TYR A 137 19.57 8.71 17.13
C TYR A 137 21.07 8.35 17.10
N LEU A 138 21.74 8.51 15.95
CA LEU A 138 23.17 8.22 15.78
C LEU A 138 24.01 9.48 15.99
N SER A 139 25.16 9.36 16.64
CA SER A 139 26.17 10.42 16.71
C SER A 139 26.80 10.64 15.32
N GLU A 140 27.46 11.79 15.11
CA GLU A 140 28.14 12.05 13.83
C GLU A 140 29.20 10.99 13.49
N GLU A 141 29.88 10.44 14.50
CA GLU A 141 30.85 9.36 14.31
C GLU A 141 30.17 8.07 13.86
N GLU A 142 29.05 7.71 14.51
CA GLU A 142 28.25 6.53 14.15
C GLU A 142 27.66 6.67 12.73
N GLN A 143 27.23 7.87 12.34
CA GLN A 143 26.75 8.13 10.99
C GLN A 143 27.85 7.95 9.95
N ARG A 144 29.06 8.47 10.20
CA ARG A 144 30.22 8.23 9.32
C ARG A 144 30.59 6.75 9.23
N LEU A 145 30.50 6.00 10.33
CA LEU A 145 30.73 4.56 10.33
C LEU A 145 29.66 3.77 9.57
N ALA A 146 28.43 4.30 9.50
CA ALA A 146 27.32 3.68 8.77
C ALA A 146 27.43 3.84 7.24
N GLU A 147 28.17 4.85 6.76
CA GLU A 147 28.37 5.09 5.33
C GLU A 147 28.92 3.84 4.62
N GLY A 148 28.22 3.40 3.58
CA GLY A 148 28.57 2.19 2.82
C GLY A 148 28.36 0.86 3.55
N ARG A 149 27.88 0.88 4.81
CA ARG A 149 27.56 -0.33 5.61
C ARG A 149 26.07 -0.53 5.83
N LEU A 150 25.28 0.55 5.82
CA LEU A 150 23.83 0.47 5.91
C LEU A 150 23.20 0.96 4.61
N ALA A 151 22.18 0.24 4.16
CA ALA A 151 21.36 0.63 3.03
C ALA A 151 19.89 0.75 3.45
N PHE A 152 19.21 1.78 2.97
CA PHE A 152 17.79 2.02 3.21
C PHE A 152 17.03 2.09 1.89
N PRO A 153 17.04 1.01 1.08
CA PRO A 153 16.38 1.06 -0.21
C PRO A 153 14.88 1.17 0.00
N ASN A 154 14.27 2.12 -0.69
CA ASN A 154 12.82 2.25 -0.70
C ASN A 154 12.19 1.02 -1.35
N ALA A 155 10.91 0.81 -1.04
CA ALA A 155 10.12 -0.27 -1.62
C ALA A 155 8.73 0.22 -2.03
N ALA A 156 8.18 -0.42 -3.05
CA ALA A 156 6.76 -0.40 -3.38
C ALA A 156 6.20 -1.79 -3.12
N VAL A 157 5.13 -1.86 -2.32
CA VAL A 157 4.50 -3.12 -1.92
C VAL A 157 3.02 -3.13 -2.25
N ASP A 158 2.54 -4.26 -2.78
CA ASP A 158 1.14 -4.48 -3.10
C ASP A 158 0.71 -5.90 -2.77
N ARG A 159 -0.23 -6.02 -1.84
CA ARG A 159 -0.98 -7.24 -1.56
C ARG A 159 -2.26 -6.86 -0.84
N ILE A 160 -3.40 -7.29 -1.34
CA ILE A 160 -4.70 -7.15 -0.69
C ILE A 160 -4.76 -8.18 0.42
N VAL A 161 -4.86 -7.66 1.64
CA VAL A 161 -5.04 -8.45 2.85
C VAL A 161 -6.24 -7.84 3.58
N PRO A 162 -7.44 -8.44 3.44
CA PRO A 162 -8.65 -7.86 4.00
C PRO A 162 -8.62 -7.91 5.53
N LEU A 163 -9.53 -7.14 6.15
CA LEU A 163 -9.88 -7.36 7.54
C LEU A 163 -10.43 -8.79 7.67
N GLN A 164 -9.95 -9.50 8.68
CA GLN A 164 -10.20 -10.91 8.82
C GLN A 164 -10.15 -11.30 10.28
N HIS A 165 -10.90 -12.34 10.62
CA HIS A 165 -10.91 -12.93 11.93
C HIS A 165 -10.86 -14.45 11.77
N HIS A 166 -9.92 -15.07 12.48
CA HIS A 166 -9.72 -16.51 12.50
C HIS A 166 -9.72 -16.95 13.96
N GLU A 167 -10.12 -18.20 14.22
CA GLU A 167 -9.98 -18.81 15.55
C GLU A 167 -8.51 -18.90 15.97
N ASP A 168 -7.63 -19.24 15.02
CA ASP A 168 -6.18 -19.18 15.20
C ASP A 168 -5.69 -17.73 15.00
N PRO A 169 -5.17 -17.06 16.04
CA PRO A 169 -4.74 -15.66 15.95
C PRO A 169 -3.52 -15.44 15.04
N LEU A 170 -2.74 -16.48 14.76
CA LEU A 170 -1.58 -16.41 13.87
C LEU A 170 -1.96 -16.68 12.41
N HIS A 171 -3.11 -17.32 12.16
CA HIS A 171 -3.60 -17.57 10.82
C HIS A 171 -3.80 -16.24 10.08
N VAL A 172 -3.38 -16.20 8.82
CA VAL A 172 -3.67 -15.09 7.93
C VAL A 172 -4.07 -15.58 6.55
N THR A 173 -5.13 -15.02 6.02
CA THR A 173 -5.61 -15.19 4.66
C THR A 173 -5.19 -13.99 3.83
N VAL A 174 -4.60 -14.26 2.67
CA VAL A 174 -4.07 -13.25 1.76
C VAL A 174 -4.48 -13.58 0.33
N GLU A 175 -4.57 -12.57 -0.53
CA GLU A 175 -4.75 -12.86 -1.95
C GLU A 175 -3.52 -13.58 -2.55
N PRO A 176 -3.67 -14.37 -3.62
CA PRO A 176 -2.54 -15.00 -4.31
C PRO A 176 -1.54 -14.01 -4.91
N PHE A 177 -2.04 -12.90 -5.47
CA PHE A 177 -1.21 -11.87 -6.07
C PHE A 177 -0.38 -11.15 -4.99
N TYR A 178 0.86 -10.85 -5.32
CA TYR A 178 1.68 -9.92 -4.55
C TYR A 178 2.70 -9.25 -5.47
N GLU A 179 3.15 -8.07 -5.09
CA GLU A 179 4.24 -7.36 -5.75
C GLU A 179 5.09 -6.66 -4.69
N TRP A 180 6.38 -6.98 -4.63
CA TRP A 180 7.36 -6.30 -3.80
C TRP A 180 8.49 -5.83 -4.70
N VAL A 181 8.58 -4.51 -4.90
CA VAL A 181 9.63 -3.88 -5.71
C VAL A 181 10.57 -3.12 -4.78
N VAL A 182 11.88 -3.30 -4.93
CA VAL A 182 12.92 -2.61 -4.17
C VAL A 182 13.79 -1.79 -5.12
N ASP A 183 14.16 -0.57 -4.70
CA ASP A 183 15.07 0.27 -5.47
C ASP A 183 16.51 -0.26 -5.39
N ARG A 184 16.97 -0.88 -6.49
CA ARG A 184 18.32 -1.47 -6.61
C ARG A 184 19.40 -0.42 -6.41
N SER A 185 19.19 0.80 -6.88
CA SER A 185 20.18 1.89 -6.83
C SER A 185 20.51 2.34 -5.40
N GLN A 186 19.64 2.02 -4.44
CA GLN A 186 19.78 2.37 -3.02
C GLN A 186 20.29 1.19 -2.17
N THR A 187 20.69 0.09 -2.82
CA THR A 187 21.27 -1.09 -2.15
C THR A 187 22.79 -1.00 -2.10
N ILE A 188 23.38 -1.73 -1.14
CA ILE A 188 24.83 -2.00 -1.09
C ILE A 188 25.10 -3.50 -1.32
N PRO A 189 26.31 -3.87 -1.78
CA PRO A 189 26.71 -5.27 -1.89
C PRO A 189 26.66 -6.00 -0.54
N GLY A 190 26.46 -7.32 -0.57
CA GLY A 190 26.56 -8.18 0.62
C GLY A 190 25.26 -8.87 1.03
N LEU A 191 24.11 -8.45 0.50
CA LEU A 191 22.84 -9.16 0.67
C LEU A 191 22.37 -9.74 -0.67
N PRO A 192 22.15 -11.07 -0.76
CA PRO A 192 21.54 -11.69 -1.94
C PRO A 192 20.15 -11.13 -2.23
N GLU A 193 19.76 -11.10 -3.50
CA GLU A 193 18.39 -10.77 -3.89
C GLU A 193 17.41 -11.80 -3.32
N ILE A 194 16.28 -11.32 -2.80
CA ILE A 194 15.25 -12.15 -2.18
C ILE A 194 14.34 -12.73 -3.29
N PRO A 195 14.17 -14.07 -3.38
CA PRO A 195 13.24 -14.66 -4.34
C PRO A 195 11.82 -14.11 -4.20
N GLY A 196 11.22 -13.71 -5.33
CA GLY A 196 9.90 -13.08 -5.36
C GLY A 196 9.88 -11.57 -5.15
N VAL A 197 11.05 -10.95 -4.92
CA VAL A 197 11.22 -9.48 -4.90
C VAL A 197 11.77 -9.03 -6.25
N HIS A 198 11.18 -7.98 -6.81
CA HIS A 198 11.67 -7.35 -8.02
C HIS A 198 12.60 -6.19 -7.65
N TYR A 199 13.83 -6.18 -8.17
CA TYR A 199 14.79 -5.10 -7.94
C TYR A 199 14.91 -4.24 -9.18
N ALA A 200 14.41 -3.01 -9.10
CA ALA A 200 14.33 -2.06 -10.22
C ALA A 200 15.26 -0.84 -10.02
N ASP A 201 15.69 -0.23 -11.12
CA ASP A 201 16.52 0.99 -11.12
C ASP A 201 15.66 2.26 -11.01
N GLY A 202 14.79 2.29 -10.00
CA GLY A 202 13.85 3.37 -9.71
C GLY A 202 12.42 2.87 -9.50
N LEU A 203 11.76 3.46 -8.50
CA LEU A 203 10.42 2.99 -8.07
C LEU A 203 9.25 3.80 -8.63
N GLU A 204 9.49 5.00 -9.14
CA GLU A 204 8.40 5.89 -9.58
C GLU A 204 7.43 5.20 -10.56
N PRO A 205 7.87 4.46 -11.59
CA PRO A 205 6.96 3.75 -12.49
C PRO A 205 6.05 2.76 -11.76
N TYR A 206 6.59 2.01 -10.80
CA TYR A 206 5.86 0.97 -10.06
C TYR A 206 4.90 1.57 -9.03
N ILE A 207 5.33 2.65 -8.36
CA ILE A 207 4.49 3.42 -7.43
C ILE A 207 3.29 4.00 -8.17
N GLU A 208 3.51 4.67 -9.31
CA GLU A 208 2.41 5.23 -10.09
C GLU A 208 1.54 4.14 -10.71
N ARG A 209 2.12 3.04 -11.20
CA ARG A 209 1.34 1.89 -11.73
C ARG A 209 0.38 1.35 -10.68
N LYS A 210 0.86 1.09 -9.46
CA LYS A 210 0.01 0.61 -8.37
C LYS A 210 -1.01 1.66 -7.94
N LEU A 211 -0.61 2.92 -7.85
CA LEU A 211 -1.50 4.01 -7.45
C LEU A 211 -2.61 4.24 -8.48
N PHE A 212 -2.30 4.23 -9.77
CA PHE A 212 -3.26 4.56 -10.82
C PHE A 212 -4.02 3.35 -11.36
N THR A 213 -3.59 2.13 -11.07
CA THR A 213 -4.35 0.93 -11.42
C THR A 213 -5.07 0.35 -10.20
N VAL A 214 -4.34 -0.09 -9.18
CA VAL A 214 -4.95 -0.80 -8.03
C VAL A 214 -5.73 0.17 -7.15
N ASN A 215 -5.11 1.25 -6.69
CA ASN A 215 -5.77 2.17 -5.77
C ASN A 215 -6.94 2.92 -6.44
N THR A 216 -6.78 3.36 -7.69
CA THR A 216 -7.81 4.04 -8.49
C THR A 216 -8.97 3.13 -8.84
N GLY A 217 -8.69 1.92 -9.34
CA GLY A 217 -9.74 0.95 -9.66
C GLY A 217 -10.54 0.56 -8.42
N HIS A 218 -9.86 0.32 -7.29
CA HIS A 218 -10.50 -0.09 -6.05
C HIS A 218 -11.40 1.02 -5.47
N CYS A 219 -10.97 2.29 -5.50
CA CYS A 219 -11.84 3.38 -5.05
C CYS A 219 -12.99 3.66 -6.01
N CYS A 220 -12.78 3.50 -7.32
CA CYS A 220 -13.86 3.59 -8.31
C CYS A 220 -14.94 2.53 -8.07
N ALA A 221 -14.53 1.27 -7.86
CA ALA A 221 -15.44 0.17 -7.52
C ALA A 221 -16.23 0.46 -6.24
N ALA A 222 -15.60 1.06 -5.23
CA ALA A 222 -16.28 1.46 -4.00
C ALA A 222 -17.32 2.55 -4.24
N TYR A 223 -16.95 3.65 -4.89
CA TYR A 223 -17.86 4.77 -5.09
C TYR A 223 -19.04 4.42 -6.01
N MET A 224 -18.79 3.72 -7.12
CA MET A 224 -19.87 3.25 -7.98
C MET A 224 -20.73 2.21 -7.28
N GLY A 225 -20.11 1.28 -6.54
CA GLY A 225 -20.81 0.32 -5.70
C GLY A 225 -21.78 0.98 -4.72
N PHE A 226 -21.30 1.99 -4.00
CA PHE A 226 -22.11 2.77 -3.07
C PHE A 226 -23.34 3.38 -3.75
N LEU A 227 -23.17 4.02 -4.92
CA LEU A 227 -24.28 4.64 -5.66
C LEU A 227 -25.34 3.63 -6.13
N HIS A 228 -24.96 2.37 -6.29
CA HIS A 228 -25.85 1.27 -6.69
C HIS A 228 -26.21 0.33 -5.54
N GLY A 229 -26.01 0.76 -4.29
CA GLY A 229 -26.43 0.01 -3.10
C GLY A 229 -25.68 -1.30 -2.87
N LYS A 230 -24.43 -1.42 -3.34
CA LYS A 230 -23.56 -2.57 -3.09
C LYS A 230 -22.83 -2.37 -1.76
N SER A 231 -22.72 -3.44 -0.98
CA SER A 231 -22.06 -3.42 0.34
C SER A 231 -20.58 -3.77 0.23
N THR A 232 -20.21 -4.65 -0.70
CA THR A 232 -18.82 -5.12 -0.85
C THR A 232 -18.26 -4.82 -2.23
N ILE A 233 -16.93 -4.76 -2.34
CA ILE A 233 -16.23 -4.60 -3.62
C ILE A 233 -16.54 -5.77 -4.55
N GLN A 234 -16.65 -6.98 -4.01
CA GLN A 234 -17.00 -8.17 -4.78
C GLN A 234 -18.40 -8.05 -5.40
N GLU A 235 -19.38 -7.57 -4.64
CA GLU A 235 -20.72 -7.27 -5.17
C GLU A 235 -20.71 -6.18 -6.25
N SER A 236 -19.90 -5.13 -6.04
CA SER A 236 -19.70 -4.08 -7.04
C SER A 236 -19.12 -4.64 -8.33
N MET A 237 -18.08 -5.46 -8.25
CA MET A 237 -17.37 -5.99 -9.40
C MET A 237 -18.07 -7.16 -10.10
N ALA A 238 -19.08 -7.75 -9.45
CA ALA A 238 -20.01 -8.70 -10.04
C ALA A 238 -21.12 -8.01 -10.87
N ASP A 239 -21.41 -6.72 -10.65
CA ASP A 239 -22.28 -5.95 -11.55
C ASP A 239 -21.47 -5.50 -12.78
N GLU A 240 -21.79 -6.04 -13.95
CA GLU A 240 -21.05 -5.77 -15.19
C GLU A 240 -21.06 -4.29 -15.59
N ARG A 241 -22.05 -3.50 -15.15
CA ARG A 241 -22.06 -2.05 -15.41
C ARG A 241 -20.99 -1.34 -14.59
N ILE A 242 -20.87 -1.67 -13.30
CA ILE A 242 -19.82 -1.12 -12.44
C ILE A 242 -18.45 -1.61 -12.90
N ALA A 243 -18.32 -2.89 -13.24
CA ALA A 243 -17.06 -3.42 -13.76
C ALA A 243 -16.63 -2.73 -15.08
N ALA A 244 -17.58 -2.36 -15.95
CA ALA A 244 -17.29 -1.58 -17.15
C ALA A 244 -16.80 -0.16 -16.83
N GLU A 245 -17.40 0.52 -15.85
CA GLU A 245 -16.96 1.84 -15.39
C GLU A 245 -15.54 1.81 -14.82
N VAL A 246 -15.24 0.81 -13.98
CA VAL A 246 -13.89 0.60 -13.44
C VAL A 246 -12.91 0.33 -14.57
N ARG A 247 -13.26 -0.54 -15.53
CA ARG A 247 -12.40 -0.82 -16.70
C ARG A 247 -12.14 0.42 -17.54
N ALA A 248 -13.14 1.29 -17.72
CA ALA A 248 -12.97 2.55 -18.46
C ALA A 248 -11.96 3.47 -17.77
N VAL A 249 -12.08 3.62 -16.44
CA VAL A 249 -11.11 4.36 -15.62
C VAL A 249 -9.70 3.76 -15.77
N LEU A 250 -9.58 2.43 -15.68
CA LEU A 250 -8.28 1.76 -15.79
C LEU A 250 -7.68 1.88 -17.19
N GLY A 251 -8.49 1.92 -18.24
CA GLY A 251 -8.05 2.18 -19.60
C GLY A 251 -7.50 3.61 -19.78
N GLU A 252 -8.14 4.61 -19.17
CA GLU A 252 -7.63 5.98 -19.13
C GLU A 252 -6.28 6.05 -18.41
N THR A 253 -6.20 5.54 -17.18
CA THR A 253 -4.93 5.54 -16.42
C THR A 253 -3.85 4.70 -17.08
N GLY A 254 -4.23 3.61 -17.73
CA GLY A 254 -3.29 2.73 -18.43
C GLY A 254 -2.61 3.42 -19.60
N ARG A 255 -3.38 4.20 -20.38
CA ARG A 255 -2.83 5.04 -21.46
C ARG A 255 -1.77 6.00 -20.93
N LEU A 256 -2.05 6.68 -19.82
CA LEU A 256 -1.10 7.59 -19.18
C LEU A 256 0.16 6.85 -18.75
N LEU A 257 0.03 5.73 -18.04
CA LEU A 257 1.16 4.95 -17.53
C LEU A 257 2.05 4.42 -18.66
N THR A 258 1.46 3.89 -19.74
CA THR A 258 2.24 3.40 -20.89
C THR A 258 2.99 4.53 -21.59
N ALA A 259 2.38 5.71 -21.74
CA ALA A 259 3.01 6.84 -22.40
C ALA A 259 4.10 7.49 -21.54
N LYS A 260 3.85 7.63 -20.23
CA LYS A 260 4.75 8.30 -19.30
C LYS A 260 5.98 7.46 -18.93
N HIS A 261 5.77 6.17 -18.67
CA HIS A 261 6.83 5.28 -18.14
C HIS A 261 7.35 4.26 -19.14
N GLY A 262 6.77 4.20 -20.34
CA GLY A 262 7.20 3.26 -21.37
C GLY A 262 6.93 1.79 -21.02
N PHE A 263 5.94 1.50 -20.17
CA PHE A 263 5.49 0.12 -19.95
C PHE A 263 5.02 -0.51 -21.26
N ASP A 264 5.32 -1.79 -21.46
CA ASP A 264 4.73 -2.54 -22.56
C ASP A 264 3.19 -2.54 -22.43
N ALA A 265 2.52 -2.23 -23.54
CA ALA A 265 1.07 -2.07 -23.53
C ALA A 265 0.33 -3.39 -23.26
N GLY A 266 0.87 -4.52 -23.74
CA GLY A 266 0.31 -5.85 -23.51
C GLY A 266 0.48 -6.29 -22.06
N GLU A 267 1.69 -6.11 -21.51
CA GLU A 267 1.97 -6.39 -20.09
C GLU A 267 1.13 -5.51 -19.16
N HIS A 268 0.98 -4.22 -19.47
CA HIS A 268 0.17 -3.33 -18.66
C HIS A 268 -1.33 -3.65 -18.76
N GLN A 269 -1.83 -4.03 -19.94
CA GLN A 269 -3.20 -4.52 -20.08
C GLN A 269 -3.42 -5.81 -19.28
N ALA A 270 -2.46 -6.74 -19.28
CA ALA A 270 -2.53 -7.95 -18.45
C ALA A 270 -2.54 -7.61 -16.95
N TYR A 271 -1.78 -6.59 -16.52
CA TYR A 271 -1.81 -6.09 -15.14
C TYR A 271 -3.17 -5.48 -14.77
N ILE A 272 -3.82 -4.76 -15.69
CA ILE A 272 -5.20 -4.23 -15.51
C ILE A 272 -6.19 -5.39 -15.35
N GLU A 273 -6.19 -6.37 -16.25
CA GLU A 273 -7.12 -7.51 -16.14
C GLU A 273 -6.86 -8.33 -14.88
N LYS A 274 -5.59 -8.52 -14.50
CA LYS A 274 -5.24 -9.14 -13.22
C LYS A 274 -5.81 -8.37 -12.04
N THR A 275 -5.75 -7.04 -12.08
CA THR A 275 -6.34 -6.17 -11.05
C THR A 275 -7.86 -6.30 -11.00
N MET A 276 -8.52 -6.37 -12.15
CA MET A 276 -9.98 -6.60 -12.23
C MET A 276 -10.37 -7.96 -11.63
N GLU A 277 -9.60 -9.02 -11.90
CA GLU A 277 -9.79 -10.35 -11.27
C GLU A 277 -9.63 -10.29 -9.75
N ARG A 278 -8.61 -9.56 -9.26
CA ARG A 278 -8.35 -9.40 -7.83
C ARG A 278 -9.56 -8.78 -7.12
N PHE A 279 -10.18 -7.76 -7.71
CA PHE A 279 -11.39 -7.16 -7.12
C PHE A 279 -12.63 -8.06 -7.19
N ARG A 280 -12.69 -8.99 -8.17
CA ARG A 280 -13.78 -9.97 -8.31
C ARG A 280 -13.63 -11.19 -7.42
N ASN A 281 -12.49 -11.37 -6.76
CA ASN A 281 -12.19 -12.57 -6.00
C ASN A 281 -13.23 -12.79 -4.87
N PRO A 282 -14.07 -13.84 -4.94
CA PRO A 282 -15.15 -14.07 -3.98
C PRO A 282 -14.66 -14.55 -2.61
N HIS A 283 -13.39 -14.95 -2.51
CA HIS A 283 -12.75 -15.37 -1.25
C HIS A 283 -12.18 -14.19 -0.46
N LEU A 284 -12.27 -12.98 -1.00
CA LEU A 284 -11.98 -11.74 -0.32
C LEU A 284 -13.30 -11.03 -0.02
N THR A 285 -13.40 -10.35 1.11
CA THR A 285 -14.52 -9.46 1.40
C THR A 285 -13.95 -8.13 1.80
N ASP A 286 -14.29 -7.11 1.03
CA ASP A 286 -13.89 -5.74 1.33
C ASP A 286 -15.11 -4.82 1.27
N GLU A 287 -15.40 -4.14 2.38
CA GLU A 287 -16.58 -3.29 2.50
C GLU A 287 -16.42 -2.02 1.68
N VAL A 288 -17.42 -1.68 0.87
CA VAL A 288 -17.51 -0.41 0.13
C VAL A 288 -17.32 0.77 1.06
N ALA A 289 -17.94 0.73 2.25
CA ALA A 289 -17.79 1.78 3.25
C ALA A 289 -16.33 1.93 3.71
N ARG A 290 -15.59 0.83 3.86
CA ARG A 290 -14.17 0.84 4.26
C ARG A 290 -13.28 1.35 3.14
N VAL A 291 -13.47 0.84 1.93
CA VAL A 291 -12.66 1.20 0.76
C VAL A 291 -12.96 2.62 0.31
N GLY A 292 -14.18 3.12 0.48
CA GLY A 292 -14.63 4.47 0.12
C GLY A 292 -14.16 5.58 1.05
N ARG A 293 -13.79 5.27 2.31
CA ARG A 293 -13.35 6.25 3.33
C ARG A 293 -12.22 7.20 2.92
N SER A 294 -12.16 8.35 3.55
CA SER A 294 -11.23 9.45 3.26
C SER A 294 -11.29 9.96 1.81
N PRO A 295 -12.47 10.38 1.31
CA PRO A 295 -12.63 10.87 -0.04
C PRO A 295 -11.88 12.18 -0.32
N VAL A 296 -11.70 13.08 0.67
CA VAL A 296 -10.95 14.34 0.47
C VAL A 296 -9.50 14.03 0.14
N ARG A 297 -8.86 13.10 0.88
CA ARG A 297 -7.50 12.65 0.55
C ARG A 297 -7.40 12.08 -0.87
N LYS A 298 -8.37 11.25 -1.27
CA LYS A 298 -8.37 10.59 -2.60
C LYS A 298 -8.70 11.53 -3.76
N LEU A 299 -9.43 12.61 -3.49
CA LEU A 299 -9.71 13.70 -4.43
C LEU A 299 -8.56 14.71 -4.49
N SER A 300 -7.55 14.62 -3.63
CA SER A 300 -6.44 15.58 -3.62
C SER A 300 -5.60 15.52 -4.91
N PRO A 301 -4.95 16.64 -5.32
CA PRO A 301 -4.25 16.77 -6.60
C PRO A 301 -3.19 15.70 -6.90
N ASN A 302 -2.55 15.17 -5.86
CA ASN A 302 -1.41 14.27 -5.98
C ASN A 302 -1.77 12.80 -5.75
N ASP A 303 -3.04 12.48 -5.48
CA ASP A 303 -3.51 11.11 -5.22
C ASP A 303 -4.15 10.50 -6.49
N ARG A 304 -4.89 9.41 -6.31
CA ARG A 304 -5.26 8.42 -7.32
C ARG A 304 -6.28 8.84 -8.37
N LEU A 305 -6.93 10.01 -8.24
CA LEU A 305 -7.98 10.45 -9.17
C LEU A 305 -7.58 11.70 -9.96
N VAL A 306 -7.23 12.80 -9.25
CA VAL A 306 -6.91 14.07 -9.91
C VAL A 306 -5.57 14.00 -10.64
N ARG A 307 -4.54 13.42 -10.03
CA ARG A 307 -3.20 13.32 -10.64
C ARG A 307 -3.23 12.63 -12.01
N PRO A 308 -3.84 11.43 -12.19
CA PRO A 308 -3.89 10.83 -13.51
C PRO A 308 -4.82 11.60 -14.47
N ALA A 309 -5.87 12.26 -13.99
CA ALA A 309 -6.74 13.07 -14.84
C ALA A 309 -6.00 14.29 -15.40
N LEU A 310 -5.17 14.96 -14.59
CA LEU A 310 -4.28 16.03 -15.03
C LEU A 310 -3.24 15.52 -16.03
N GLY A 311 -2.59 14.38 -15.73
CA GLY A 311 -1.63 13.78 -16.66
C GLY A 311 -2.22 13.42 -18.02
N LEU A 312 -3.49 12.97 -18.06
CA LEU A 312 -4.20 12.75 -19.32
C LEU A 312 -4.55 14.05 -20.03
N HIS A 313 -4.97 15.08 -19.28
CA HIS A 313 -5.24 16.39 -19.85
C HIS A 313 -4.00 17.01 -20.51
N ASP A 314 -2.83 16.88 -19.86
CA ASP A 314 -1.53 17.33 -20.41
C ASP A 314 -1.13 16.58 -21.69
N MET A 315 -1.75 15.41 -21.95
CA MET A 315 -1.60 14.63 -23.18
C MET A 315 -2.73 14.88 -24.20
N ASP A 316 -3.53 15.95 -24.02
CA ASP A 316 -4.73 16.26 -24.82
C ASP A 316 -5.78 15.14 -24.81
N VAL A 317 -5.80 14.30 -23.77
CA VAL A 317 -6.79 13.23 -23.58
C VAL A 317 -7.84 13.69 -22.57
N ARG A 318 -9.12 13.64 -22.97
CA ARG A 318 -10.26 13.95 -22.09
C ARG A 318 -10.44 12.85 -21.04
N PRO A 319 -10.27 13.11 -19.72
CA PRO A 319 -10.36 12.09 -18.66
C PRO A 319 -11.80 11.92 -18.15
N ALA A 320 -12.70 11.45 -19.02
CA ALA A 320 -14.13 11.41 -18.72
C ALA A 320 -14.49 10.35 -17.66
N ALA A 321 -13.89 9.16 -17.71
CA ALA A 321 -14.16 8.09 -16.77
C ALA A 321 -13.60 8.44 -15.37
N LEU A 322 -12.37 8.99 -15.30
CA LEU A 322 -11.81 9.51 -14.05
C LEU A 322 -12.66 10.63 -13.45
N ALA A 323 -13.13 11.58 -14.27
CA ALA A 323 -14.04 12.64 -13.83
C ALA A 323 -15.35 12.07 -13.29
N ARG A 324 -15.88 11.00 -13.89
CA ARG A 324 -17.06 10.29 -13.40
C ARG A 324 -16.80 9.59 -12.07
N ALA A 325 -15.62 8.99 -11.87
CA ALA A 325 -15.22 8.44 -10.58
C ALA A 325 -15.06 9.52 -9.49
N MET A 326 -14.54 10.70 -9.83
CA MET A 326 -14.48 11.86 -8.92
C MET A 326 -15.88 12.38 -8.56
N ALA A 327 -16.78 12.46 -9.55
CA ALA A 327 -18.17 12.81 -9.31
C ALA A 327 -18.87 11.81 -8.38
N ALA A 328 -18.62 10.50 -8.56
CA ALA A 328 -19.11 9.48 -7.66
C ALA A 328 -18.55 9.61 -6.23
N ALA A 329 -17.26 9.97 -6.10
CA ALA A 329 -16.64 10.26 -4.81
C ALA A 329 -17.32 11.43 -4.07
N LEU A 330 -17.70 12.50 -4.78
CA LEU A 330 -18.44 13.64 -4.21
C LEU A 330 -19.86 13.25 -3.74
N LYS A 331 -20.44 12.22 -4.35
CA LYS A 331 -21.76 11.66 -3.98
C LYS A 331 -21.68 10.58 -2.89
N PHE A 332 -20.49 10.09 -2.56
CA PHE A 332 -20.29 9.05 -1.55
C PHE A 332 -20.83 9.48 -0.18
N ARG A 333 -21.41 8.54 0.58
CA ARG A 333 -21.87 8.78 1.96
C ARG A 333 -21.36 7.70 2.89
N ALA A 334 -20.93 8.13 4.07
CA ALA A 334 -20.61 7.31 5.23
C ALA A 334 -20.77 8.21 6.46
N GLU A 335 -21.63 7.85 7.40
CA GLU A 335 -21.97 8.72 8.53
C GLU A 335 -20.76 8.98 9.43
N ASP A 336 -19.96 7.93 9.67
CA ASP A 336 -18.78 7.95 10.56
C ASP A 336 -17.51 8.52 9.91
N ASP A 337 -17.58 9.07 8.69
CA ASP A 337 -16.42 9.64 8.00
C ASP A 337 -16.43 11.18 8.01
N PRO A 338 -15.54 11.84 8.78
CA PRO A 338 -15.47 13.30 8.83
C PRO A 338 -15.19 13.96 7.47
N GLU A 339 -14.42 13.32 6.58
CA GLU A 339 -14.13 13.85 5.25
C GLU A 339 -15.38 13.84 4.35
N VAL A 340 -16.27 12.85 4.52
CA VAL A 340 -17.56 12.83 3.84
C VAL A 340 -18.43 14.00 4.31
N GLN A 341 -18.49 14.26 5.61
CA GLN A 341 -19.29 15.37 6.14
C GLN A 341 -18.77 16.73 5.65
N GLN A 342 -17.44 16.88 5.51
CA GLN A 342 -16.84 18.08 4.90
C GLN A 342 -17.28 18.28 3.45
N ILE A 343 -17.27 17.22 2.63
CA ILE A 343 -17.73 17.29 1.23
C ILE A 343 -19.21 17.67 1.18
N ARG A 344 -20.04 17.09 2.05
CA ARG A 344 -21.46 17.39 2.10
C ARG A 344 -21.74 18.84 2.47
N ALA A 345 -21.11 19.34 3.54
CA ALA A 345 -21.27 20.73 3.96
C ALA A 345 -20.88 21.69 2.84
N GLU A 346 -19.76 21.43 2.15
CA GLU A 346 -19.32 22.27 1.02
C GLU A 346 -20.31 22.24 -0.16
N LEU A 347 -20.85 21.06 -0.49
CA LEU A 347 -21.86 20.92 -1.55
C LEU A 347 -23.17 21.64 -1.19
N GLU A 348 -23.57 21.62 0.08
CA GLU A 348 -24.81 22.24 0.59
C GLU A 348 -24.66 23.76 0.72
N GLU A 349 -23.51 24.26 1.19
CA GLU A 349 -23.26 25.69 1.47
C GLU A 349 -22.78 26.46 0.24
N HIS A 350 -21.90 25.89 -0.57
CA HIS A 350 -21.17 26.59 -1.63
C HIS A 350 -21.43 26.00 -3.04
N GLY A 351 -22.10 24.85 -3.11
CA GLY A 351 -22.48 24.21 -4.36
C GLY A 351 -21.37 23.38 -5.01
N LEU A 352 -21.74 22.69 -6.10
CA LEU A 352 -20.87 21.70 -6.77
C LEU A 352 -19.55 22.29 -7.27
N SER A 353 -19.59 23.45 -7.94
CA SER A 353 -18.39 24.06 -8.53
C SER A 353 -17.34 24.39 -7.45
N ALA A 354 -17.77 24.97 -6.33
CA ALA A 354 -16.89 25.29 -5.20
C ALA A 354 -16.32 24.01 -4.55
N ALA A 355 -17.15 22.99 -4.36
CA ALA A 355 -16.70 21.70 -3.82
C ALA A 355 -15.64 21.03 -4.70
N VAL A 356 -15.84 21.01 -6.02
CA VAL A 356 -14.83 20.49 -6.95
C VAL A 356 -13.53 21.27 -6.78
N SER A 357 -13.56 22.60 -6.83
CA SER A 357 -12.34 23.41 -6.68
C SER A 357 -11.64 23.20 -5.35
N ARG A 358 -12.40 23.14 -4.24
CA ARG A 358 -11.84 22.96 -2.89
C ARG A 358 -11.10 21.63 -2.74
N PHE A 359 -11.72 20.52 -3.14
CA PHE A 359 -11.18 19.19 -2.85
C PHE A 359 -10.21 18.67 -3.93
N THR A 360 -10.31 19.17 -5.17
CA THR A 360 -9.41 18.80 -6.26
C THR A 360 -8.30 19.83 -6.51
N SER A 361 -8.39 21.00 -5.88
CA SER A 361 -7.54 22.18 -6.15
C SER A 361 -7.53 22.65 -7.61
N LEU A 362 -8.52 22.23 -8.41
CA LEU A 362 -8.71 22.69 -9.78
C LEU A 362 -9.44 24.04 -9.80
N ALA A 363 -8.92 25.01 -10.54
CA ALA A 363 -9.64 26.25 -10.79
C ALA A 363 -10.96 25.99 -11.54
N ALA A 364 -11.98 26.82 -11.32
CA ALA A 364 -13.31 26.63 -11.90
C ALA A 364 -13.34 26.75 -13.44
N ASP A 365 -12.34 27.42 -14.03
CA ASP A 365 -12.13 27.54 -15.48
C ASP A 365 -11.25 26.42 -16.06
N HIS A 366 -10.73 25.52 -15.22
CA HIS A 366 -9.91 24.40 -15.68
C HIS A 366 -10.77 23.37 -16.44
N PRO A 367 -10.35 22.86 -17.62
CA PRO A 367 -11.16 21.91 -18.40
C PRO A 367 -11.58 20.65 -17.65
N VAL A 368 -10.69 20.07 -16.84
CA VAL A 368 -11.01 18.89 -16.01
C VAL A 368 -12.08 19.19 -14.96
N HIS A 369 -12.13 20.41 -14.41
CA HIS A 369 -13.19 20.83 -13.48
C HIS A 369 -14.55 20.75 -14.16
N ALA A 370 -14.68 21.32 -15.37
CA ALA A 370 -15.92 21.29 -16.14
C ALA A 370 -16.40 19.86 -16.43
N ILE A 371 -15.48 18.93 -16.73
CA ILE A 371 -15.83 17.52 -16.97
C ILE A 371 -16.36 16.85 -15.69
N ILE A 372 -15.77 17.14 -14.52
CA ILE A 372 -16.26 16.61 -13.24
C ILE A 372 -17.69 17.10 -12.96
N VAL A 373 -17.96 18.39 -13.20
CA VAL A 373 -19.30 18.98 -13.04
C VAL A 373 -20.30 18.30 -13.97
N GLU A 374 -19.97 18.15 -15.25
CA GLU A 374 -20.79 17.47 -16.26
C GLU A 374 -21.13 16.03 -15.83
N GLN A 375 -20.13 15.27 -15.36
CA GLN A 375 -20.32 13.89 -14.93
C GLN A 375 -21.13 13.78 -13.63
N TYR A 376 -21.00 14.73 -12.71
CA TYR A 376 -21.81 14.78 -11.50
C TYR A 376 -23.28 15.01 -11.80
N GLU A 377 -23.59 15.92 -12.73
CA GLU A 377 -24.96 16.14 -13.17
C GLU A 377 -25.53 14.95 -13.93
N ALA A 378 -24.72 14.29 -14.78
CA ALA A 378 -25.12 13.05 -15.46
C ALA A 378 -25.48 11.96 -14.46
N LEU A 379 -24.59 11.67 -13.49
CA LEU A 379 -24.87 10.72 -12.41
C LEU A 379 -26.10 11.11 -11.59
N SER A 380 -26.35 12.42 -11.37
CA SER A 380 -27.56 12.86 -10.66
C SER A 380 -28.84 12.51 -11.41
N ARG A 381 -28.84 12.60 -12.74
CA ARG A 381 -29.98 12.22 -13.58
C ARG A 381 -30.18 10.72 -13.67
N GLU A 382 -29.10 9.95 -13.64
CA GLU A 382 -29.16 8.48 -13.68
C GLU A 382 -29.66 7.86 -12.36
N LEU A 383 -29.46 8.55 -11.24
CA LEU A 383 -29.86 8.11 -9.90
C LEU A 383 -31.22 8.65 -9.43
N ALA A 384 -31.81 9.59 -10.18
CA ALA A 384 -33.15 10.15 -9.92
C ALA A 384 -34.21 9.29 -10.61
#